data_AF-B9TLP3-F1
#
_entry.id   AF-B9TLP3-F1
#
_cell.length_a   1.000
_cell.length_b   1.000
_cell.length_c   1.000
_cell.angle_alpha   90.00
_cell.angle_beta   90.00
_cell.angle_gamma   90.00
#
_symmetry.space_group_name_H-M   'P 1'
#
loop_
_entity.id
_entity.type
_entity.pdbx_description
1 polymer ?
#
loop_
_entity_poly.entity_id
_entity_poly.type
_entity_poly.pdbx_seq_one_letter_code
_entity_poly.pdbx_strand_id
1 'polypeptide(L)'
;KTPAGRARIALAARVAQLPEWSIPANAEPAPDDPQARARGLADSLVRGLVRQALGSRNQIEKLAGGNISANAGVDYGALLAAADGDGLVRGLYRDAGLSLDADLATLAKTPRLTADPKALAYFATGTFDGDIAMP
;
A
#
# COMPACT_ATOMS: atom_id res chain seq x y z
N LYS A 1 2.70 -10.33 15.70
CA LYS A 1 1.74 -11.46 15.78
C LYS A 1 0.48 -11.14 16.61
N THR A 2 0.26 -9.91 17.06
CA THR A 2 -0.93 -9.52 17.85
C THR A 2 -2.14 -9.21 16.95
N PRO A 3 -3.39 -9.26 17.46
CA PRO A 3 -4.57 -8.79 16.73
C PRO A 3 -4.42 -7.35 16.24
N ALA A 4 -3.94 -6.45 17.11
CA ALA A 4 -3.68 -5.05 16.78
C ALA A 4 -2.69 -4.89 15.62
N GLY A 5 -1.60 -5.66 15.62
CA GLY A 5 -0.62 -5.62 14.54
C GLY A 5 -1.18 -6.14 13.21
N ARG A 6 -2.00 -7.20 13.24
CA ARG A 6 -2.67 -7.73 12.03
C ARG A 6 -3.63 -6.71 11.43
N ALA A 7 -4.45 -6.07 12.27
CA ALA A 7 -5.39 -5.04 11.81
C ALA A 7 -4.68 -3.87 11.12
N ARG A 8 -3.58 -3.36 11.70
CA ARG A 8 -2.78 -2.28 11.12
C ARG A 8 -2.05 -2.67 9.83
N ILE A 9 -1.56 -3.91 9.75
CA ILE A 9 -0.96 -4.44 8.51
C ILE A 9 -2.04 -4.56 7.42
N ALA A 10 -3.22 -5.05 7.76
CA ALA A 10 -4.34 -5.12 6.83
C ALA A 10 -4.75 -3.71 6.34
N LEU A 11 -4.82 -2.71 7.22
CA LEU A 11 -5.03 -1.31 6.84
C LEU A 11 -3.99 -0.84 5.81
N ALA A 12 -2.70 -1.02 6.11
CA ALA A 12 -1.62 -0.60 5.22
C ALA A 12 -1.70 -1.30 3.85
N ALA A 13 -1.93 -2.61 3.84
CA ALA A 13 -2.03 -3.40 2.62
C ALA A 13 -3.27 -3.05 1.79
N ARG A 14 -4.41 -2.80 2.43
CA ARG A 14 -5.68 -2.44 1.77
C ARG A 14 -5.62 -1.06 1.14
N VAL A 15 -5.05 -0.07 1.84
CA VAL A 15 -4.79 1.27 1.29
C VAL A 15 -3.83 1.20 0.09
N ALA A 16 -2.86 0.28 0.14
CA ALA A 16 -1.98 -0.01 -0.99
C ALA A 16 -2.62 -0.87 -2.09
N GLN A 17 -3.92 -1.21 -1.97
CA GLN A 17 -4.71 -1.99 -2.93
C GLN A 17 -4.06 -3.34 -3.28
N LEU A 18 -3.43 -3.97 -2.30
CA LEU A 18 -2.77 -5.24 -2.50
C LEU A 18 -3.78 -6.39 -2.52
N PRO A 19 -3.53 -7.43 -3.33
CA PRO A 19 -4.41 -8.59 -3.37
C PRO A 19 -4.32 -9.38 -2.07
N GLU A 20 -5.40 -10.03 -1.71
CA GLU A 20 -5.45 -10.94 -0.55
C GLU A 20 -4.85 -12.31 -0.87
N TRP A 21 -4.54 -12.59 -2.14
CA TRP A 21 -3.86 -13.80 -2.57
C TRP A 21 -2.85 -13.48 -3.67
N SER A 22 -1.55 -13.55 -3.33
CA SER A 22 -0.43 -13.25 -4.25
C SER A 22 0.54 -14.41 -4.43
N ILE A 23 0.33 -15.51 -3.71
CA ILE A 23 1.21 -16.69 -3.72
C ILE A 23 0.37 -17.90 -4.11
N PRO A 24 0.41 -18.34 -5.38
CA PRO A 24 -0.40 -19.47 -5.84
C PRO A 24 -0.14 -20.79 -5.12
N ALA A 25 1.04 -20.94 -4.50
CA ALA A 25 1.37 -22.11 -3.69
C ALA A 25 0.67 -22.14 -2.32
N ASN A 26 0.12 -21.01 -1.87
CA ASN A 26 -0.70 -20.94 -0.65
C ASN A 26 -2.16 -21.18 -1.03
N ALA A 27 -2.93 -21.79 -0.11
CA ALA A 27 -4.38 -21.89 -0.25
C ALA A 27 -4.99 -20.49 -0.39
N GLU A 28 -5.93 -20.34 -1.33
CA GLU A 28 -6.70 -19.12 -1.47
C GLU A 28 -7.52 -18.87 -0.20
N PRO A 29 -7.49 -17.66 0.37
CA PRO A 29 -8.29 -17.34 1.55
C PRO A 29 -9.78 -17.51 1.29
N ALA A 30 -10.46 -18.24 2.18
CA ALA A 30 -11.92 -18.30 2.14
C ALA A 30 -12.51 -16.88 2.36
N PRO A 31 -13.54 -16.46 1.59
CA PRO A 31 -14.12 -15.12 1.72
C PRO A 31 -14.64 -14.79 3.13
N ASP A 32 -15.06 -15.81 3.88
CA ASP A 32 -15.59 -15.76 5.24
C ASP A 32 -14.55 -16.03 6.34
N ASP A 33 -13.25 -16.11 6.00
CA ASP A 33 -12.14 -16.15 6.97
C ASP A 33 -11.33 -14.84 6.94
N PRO A 34 -11.73 -13.82 7.74
CA PRO A 34 -11.01 -12.56 7.85
C PRO A 34 -9.54 -12.70 8.23
N GLN A 35 -9.18 -13.74 8.98
CA GLN A 35 -7.79 -13.95 9.42
C GLN A 35 -6.94 -14.56 8.30
N ALA A 36 -7.48 -15.47 7.48
CA ALA A 36 -6.82 -15.92 6.25
C ALA A 36 -6.61 -14.76 5.28
N ARG A 37 -7.64 -13.95 5.05
CA ARG A 37 -7.58 -12.78 4.16
C ARG A 37 -6.54 -11.76 4.63
N ALA A 38 -6.50 -11.46 5.93
CA ALA A 38 -5.50 -10.58 6.53
C ALA A 38 -4.06 -11.13 6.42
N ARG A 39 -3.87 -12.46 6.53
CA ARG A 39 -2.56 -13.10 6.30
C ARG A 39 -2.11 -12.93 4.86
N GLY A 40 -3.02 -13.15 3.91
CA GLY A 40 -2.73 -12.97 2.50
C GLY A 40 -2.37 -11.52 2.13
N LEU A 41 -3.07 -10.53 2.70
CA LEU A 41 -2.67 -9.12 2.61
C LEU A 41 -1.27 -8.86 3.16
N ALA A 42 -0.92 -9.45 4.31
CA ALA A 42 0.41 -9.31 4.89
C ALA A 42 1.50 -9.93 4.00
N ASP A 43 1.24 -11.09 3.40
CA ASP A 43 2.13 -11.74 2.45
C ASP A 43 2.35 -10.86 1.21
N SER A 44 1.27 -10.31 0.65
CA SER A 44 1.32 -9.39 -0.49
C SER A 44 2.08 -8.11 -0.16
N LEU A 45 1.94 -7.57 1.06
CA LEU A 45 2.68 -6.40 1.50
C LEU A 45 4.18 -6.65 1.53
N VAL A 46 4.60 -7.77 2.12
CA VAL A 46 6.03 -8.12 2.23
C VAL A 46 6.62 -8.47 0.87
N ARG A 47 5.92 -9.26 0.04
CA ARG A 47 6.44 -9.72 -1.25
C ARG A 47 6.33 -8.69 -2.36
N GLY A 48 5.29 -7.87 -2.34
CA GLY A 48 5.06 -6.80 -3.29
C GLY A 48 5.73 -5.52 -2.81
N LEU A 49 4.97 -4.69 -2.10
CA LEU A 49 5.33 -3.31 -1.81
C LEU A 49 6.68 -3.16 -1.10
N VAL A 50 6.96 -3.94 -0.05
CA VAL A 50 8.21 -3.80 0.71
C VAL A 50 9.42 -4.19 -0.15
N ARG A 51 9.35 -5.29 -0.90
CA ARG A 51 10.44 -5.70 -1.80
C ARG A 51 10.66 -4.69 -2.92
N GLN A 52 9.59 -4.17 -3.51
CA GLN A 52 9.68 -3.13 -4.55
C GLN A 52 10.34 -1.86 -3.98
N ALA A 53 9.91 -1.43 -2.79
CA ALA A 53 10.44 -0.23 -2.14
C ALA A 53 11.92 -0.35 -1.80
N LEU A 54 12.35 -1.51 -1.27
CA LEU A 54 13.76 -1.75 -0.89
C LEU A 54 14.65 -2.11 -2.08
N GLY A 55 14.07 -2.57 -3.19
CA GLY A 55 14.77 -2.98 -4.40
C GLY A 55 14.74 -1.90 -5.49
N SER A 56 13.82 -2.05 -6.44
CA SER A 56 13.78 -1.23 -7.66
C SER A 56 13.60 0.25 -7.36
N ARG A 57 12.75 0.63 -6.40
CA ARG A 57 12.56 2.04 -6.05
C ARG A 57 13.84 2.69 -5.52
N ASN A 58 14.56 2.02 -4.62
CA ASN A 58 15.83 2.51 -4.11
C ASN A 58 16.86 2.72 -5.26
N GLN A 59 16.91 1.79 -6.21
CA GLN A 59 17.79 1.97 -7.39
C GLN A 59 17.36 3.14 -8.26
N ILE A 60 16.06 3.33 -8.48
CA ILE A 60 15.52 4.46 -9.24
C ILE A 60 15.86 5.78 -8.56
N GLU A 61 15.65 5.89 -7.24
CA GLU A 61 15.95 7.11 -6.48
C GLU A 61 17.44 7.46 -6.51
N LYS A 62 18.33 6.46 -6.48
CA LYS A 62 19.78 6.68 -6.67
C LYS A 62 20.14 7.21 -8.05
N LEU A 63 19.50 6.69 -9.10
CA LEU A 63 19.73 7.16 -10.47
C LEU A 63 19.13 8.55 -10.70
N ALA A 64 17.97 8.82 -10.11
CA ALA A 64 17.26 10.09 -10.19
C ALA A 64 17.87 11.19 -9.30
N GLY A 65 18.72 10.81 -8.34
CA GLY A 65 19.36 11.73 -7.40
C GLY A 65 18.42 12.27 -6.30
N GLY A 66 17.26 11.66 -6.07
CA GLY A 66 16.28 12.12 -5.09
C GLY A 66 15.04 11.23 -4.95
N ASN A 67 14.19 11.55 -3.98
CA ASN A 67 12.94 10.85 -3.72
C ASN A 67 11.92 11.09 -4.84
N ILE A 68 11.40 10.02 -5.45
CA ILE A 68 10.38 10.10 -6.51
C ILE A 68 8.95 9.87 -5.99
N SER A 69 8.79 9.54 -4.70
CA SER A 69 7.51 9.18 -4.10
C SER A 69 6.88 10.37 -3.38
N ALA A 70 5.56 10.48 -3.40
CA ALA A 70 4.83 11.49 -2.63
C ALA A 70 3.58 10.89 -1.98
N ASN A 71 3.19 11.45 -0.83
CA ASN A 71 1.86 11.27 -0.24
C ASN A 71 1.21 12.59 0.15
N ALA A 72 1.82 13.73 -0.18
CA ALA A 72 1.17 15.03 -0.08
C ALA A 72 -0.13 15.03 -0.91
N GLY A 73 -1.23 15.49 -0.31
CA GLY A 73 -2.56 15.49 -0.92
C GLY A 73 -3.31 14.16 -0.83
N VAL A 74 -2.73 13.10 -0.27
CA VAL A 74 -3.42 11.81 -0.11
C VAL A 74 -4.38 11.84 1.08
N ASP A 75 -5.66 11.55 0.81
CA ASP A 75 -6.67 11.25 1.83
C ASP A 75 -6.77 9.72 2.03
N TYR A 76 -6.17 9.23 3.11
CA TYR A 76 -6.19 7.80 3.44
C TYR A 76 -7.57 7.28 3.86
N GLY A 77 -8.45 8.14 4.38
CA GLY A 77 -9.82 7.77 4.70
C GLY A 77 -10.64 7.53 3.43
N ALA A 78 -10.53 8.44 2.46
CA ALA A 78 -11.16 8.28 1.15
C ALA A 78 -10.60 7.06 0.39
N LEU A 79 -9.28 6.86 0.40
CA LEU A 79 -8.67 5.67 -0.21
C LEU A 79 -9.17 4.38 0.44
N LEU A 80 -9.23 4.32 1.77
CA LEU A 80 -9.73 3.12 2.45
C LEU A 80 -11.22 2.89 2.15
N ALA A 81 -12.04 3.95 2.10
CA ALA A 81 -13.46 3.83 1.77
C ALA A 81 -13.68 3.22 0.37
N ALA A 82 -12.81 3.54 -0.60
CA ALA A 82 -12.83 2.93 -1.93
C ALA A 82 -12.27 1.50 -1.95
N ALA A 83 -11.21 1.22 -1.18
CA ALA A 83 -10.49 -0.05 -1.23
C ALA A 83 -11.06 -1.14 -0.31
N ASP A 84 -11.75 -0.78 0.78
CA ASP A 84 -12.30 -1.71 1.79
C ASP A 84 -13.83 -1.81 1.71
N GLY A 85 -14.37 -1.93 0.49
CA GLY A 85 -15.82 -1.94 0.24
C GLY A 85 -16.58 -3.08 0.94
N ASP A 86 -15.89 -4.16 1.32
CA ASP A 86 -16.45 -5.29 2.07
C ASP A 86 -16.26 -5.18 3.59
N GLY A 87 -15.59 -4.12 4.07
CA GLY A 87 -15.39 -3.84 5.49
C GLY A 87 -14.43 -4.78 6.23
N LEU A 88 -13.55 -5.50 5.53
CA LEU A 88 -12.57 -6.40 6.16
C LEU A 88 -11.72 -5.68 7.21
N VAL A 89 -11.12 -4.53 6.86
CA VAL A 89 -10.24 -3.77 7.79
C VAL A 89 -11.05 -3.27 8.98
N ARG A 90 -12.25 -2.74 8.74
CA ARG A 90 -13.14 -2.28 9.81
C ARG A 90 -13.49 -3.41 10.80
N GLY A 91 -13.76 -4.61 10.29
CA GLY A 91 -14.01 -5.80 11.12
C GLY A 91 -12.79 -6.16 11.98
N LEU A 92 -11.60 -6.20 11.37
CA LEU A 92 -10.35 -6.53 12.08
C LEU A 92 -10.02 -5.53 13.20
N TYR A 93 -10.29 -4.22 12.98
CA TYR A 93 -10.10 -3.19 14.00
C TYR A 93 -11.05 -3.37 15.19
N ARG A 94 -12.33 -3.62 14.90
CA ARG A 94 -13.35 -3.89 15.93
C ARG A 94 -12.95 -5.11 16.77
N ASP A 95 -12.58 -6.21 16.12
CA ASP A 95 -12.22 -7.46 16.80
C ASP A 95 -10.92 -7.32 17.63
N ALA A 96 -10.05 -6.39 17.25
CA ALA A 96 -8.84 -6.04 18.00
C ALA A 96 -9.07 -5.00 19.11
N GLY A 97 -10.29 -4.46 19.26
CA GLY A 97 -10.59 -3.38 20.22
C GLY A 97 -9.90 -2.06 19.90
N LEU A 98 -9.60 -1.80 18.62
CA LEU A 98 -8.92 -0.60 18.14
C LEU A 98 -9.89 0.39 17.50
N SER A 99 -9.52 1.68 17.52
CA SER A 99 -10.22 2.71 16.74
C SER A 99 -9.54 2.90 15.39
N LEU A 100 -10.24 2.54 14.31
CA LEU A 100 -9.78 2.77 12.94
C LEU A 100 -9.67 4.27 12.64
N ASP A 101 -10.63 5.05 13.11
CA ASP A 101 -10.65 6.50 12.92
C ASP A 101 -9.48 7.18 13.63
N ALA A 102 -9.04 6.67 14.79
CA ALA A 102 -7.87 7.17 15.48
C ALA A 102 -6.57 6.93 14.70
N ASP A 103 -6.41 5.75 14.10
CA ASP A 103 -5.24 5.45 13.27
C ASP A 103 -5.28 6.27 11.95
N LEU A 104 -6.45 6.45 11.32
CA LEU A 104 -6.60 7.32 10.16
C LEU A 104 -6.31 8.80 10.49
N ALA A 105 -6.78 9.28 11.64
CA ALA A 105 -6.48 10.63 12.11
C ALA A 105 -4.98 10.80 12.44
N THR A 106 -4.33 9.75 12.92
CA THR A 106 -2.87 9.72 13.10
C THR A 106 -2.18 9.86 11.75
N LEU A 107 -2.57 9.06 10.75
CA LEU A 107 -2.07 9.18 9.38
C LEU A 107 -2.35 10.55 8.77
N ALA A 108 -3.45 11.22 9.12
CA ALA A 108 -3.75 12.56 8.63
C ALA A 108 -2.78 13.64 9.15
N LYS A 109 -2.23 13.43 10.36
CA LYS A 109 -1.36 14.37 11.07
C LYS A 109 0.13 14.13 10.83
N THR A 110 0.51 13.00 10.24
CA THR A 110 1.92 12.72 9.98
C THR A 110 2.48 13.65 8.89
N PRO A 111 3.77 14.06 9.01
CA PRO A 111 4.42 14.85 7.97
C PRO A 111 4.27 14.19 6.60
N ARG A 112 3.91 15.00 5.60
CA ARG A 112 3.75 14.55 4.22
C ARG A 112 5.09 14.57 3.50
N LEU A 113 5.28 13.59 2.63
CA LEU A 113 6.38 13.52 1.69
C LEU A 113 5.95 14.11 0.35
N THR A 114 6.79 14.99 -0.16
CA THR A 114 6.74 15.49 -1.53
C THR A 114 7.89 14.87 -2.32
N ALA A 115 7.65 14.60 -3.61
CA ALA A 115 8.71 14.14 -4.50
C ALA A 115 9.67 15.32 -4.81
N ASP A 116 10.94 15.00 -5.06
CA ASP A 116 11.88 15.96 -5.62
C ASP A 116 11.52 16.19 -7.10
N PRO A 117 11.18 17.43 -7.51
CA PRO A 117 10.80 17.73 -8.89
C PRO A 117 11.87 17.32 -9.93
N LYS A 118 13.16 17.42 -9.60
CA LYS A 118 14.25 17.03 -10.52
C LYS A 118 14.34 15.51 -10.65
N ALA A 119 14.21 14.79 -9.54
CA ALA A 119 14.20 13.33 -9.55
C ALA A 119 12.97 12.80 -10.31
N LEU A 120 11.82 13.43 -10.13
CA LEU A 120 10.60 13.09 -10.87
C LEU A 120 10.76 13.35 -12.38
N ALA A 121 11.35 14.48 -12.77
CA ALA A 121 11.63 14.78 -14.17
C ALA A 121 12.60 13.76 -14.79
N TYR A 122 13.63 13.34 -14.05
CA TYR A 122 14.52 12.26 -14.50
C TYR A 122 13.74 10.95 -14.70
N PHE A 123 12.94 10.54 -13.71
CA PHE A 123 12.17 9.30 -13.78
C PHE A 123 11.16 9.30 -14.94
N ALA A 124 10.54 10.44 -15.22
CA ALA A 124 9.59 10.60 -16.32
C ALA A 124 10.19 10.28 -17.70
N THR A 125 11.51 10.44 -17.89
CA THR A 125 12.17 10.11 -19.16
C THR A 125 12.15 8.62 -19.49
N GLY A 126 11.99 7.75 -18.49
CA GLY A 126 11.83 6.31 -18.66
C GLY A 126 10.37 5.84 -18.67
N THR A 127 9.40 6.77 -18.62
CA THR A 127 7.98 6.44 -18.64
C THR A 127 7.48 6.46 -20.08
N PHE A 128 6.79 5.40 -20.49
CA PHE A 128 6.14 5.35 -21.79
C PHE A 128 4.92 6.29 -21.80
N ASP A 129 4.88 7.23 -22.75
CA ASP A 129 3.76 8.13 -22.99
C ASP A 129 2.65 7.51 -23.87
N GLY A 130 2.95 6.36 -24.50
CA GLY A 130 2.04 5.67 -25.40
C GLY A 130 2.05 6.21 -26.82
N ASP A 131 2.87 7.24 -27.11
CA ASP A 131 3.08 7.78 -28.45
C ASP A 131 4.14 6.93 -29.18
N ILE A 132 3.72 5.72 -29.55
CA ILE A 132 4.56 4.78 -30.29
C ILE A 132 4.56 5.17 -31.77
N ALA A 133 5.67 5.75 -32.24
CA ALA A 133 5.94 5.85 -33.67
C ALA A 133 6.27 4.45 -34.22
N MET A 134 5.26 3.74 -34.72
CA MET A 134 5.48 2.53 -35.52
C MET A 134 6.06 2.94 -36.88
N PRO A 135 7.15 2.30 -37.36
CA PRO A 135 7.69 2.54 -38.69
C PRO A 135 6.74 2.14 -39.81
#